data_AF-A0A7S2IJ87-F1
#
_entry.id   AF-A0A7S2IJ87-F1
#
_cell.length_a   1.000
_cell.length_b   1.000
_cell.length_c   1.000
_cell.angle_alpha   90.00
_cell.angle_beta   90.00
_cell.angle_gamma   90.00
#
_symmetry.space_group_name_H-M   'P 1'
#
loop_
_entity.id
_entity.type
_entity.pdbx_description
1 polymer ?
#
loop_
_entity_poly.entity_id
_entity_poly.type
_entity_poly.pdbx_seq_one_letter_code
_entity_poly.pdbx_strand_id
1 'polypeptide(L)'
;AAVRLTPRAGMGRSSLPGCFVCGRRAGLAGVSDPANPENPANPAGEDEIRPVGTLLRRPSVPTKADKPPAPASPVEATAVEDNAEEAPTGLRAAPPGAQEPDDADAAPAPGLMAQTDSGAGDAPQALSNSLAELRRHCFAATEAQGLQGAQASAACDLVDALLLGVQRHLPNAILNAEFRSEGEACFGSIVVRFRHGPLIGEFATRSRQPCQLRLEREVSFAFRRGAAGAADAGAGAPLVLEVAGWQLEALPEIVALRARLRDALSATAEGFNLKSVGGWWVSHRDLEFPAEASKLRRLCDSFQEIASLPLYFQAKGFWGYLHATSRTIDAFEFHDAGGRVTASARTRLVDPADAGAAAVGAEMCKEMLQVHRFLAERFAASTVNMGALFEGRALGQPGANLAKIAKLFSAASHWGPGPKGWHQLDDTWLCVDAKDVWGRVTEEQGRVLWRE
;
A
#
# COMPACT_ATOMS: atom_id res chain seq x y z
N ALA A 1 53.58 -28.95 10.30
CA ALA A 1 53.26 -27.64 10.91
C ALA A 1 51.82 -27.69 11.39
N ALA A 2 51.64 -27.78 12.71
CA ALA A 2 50.35 -27.92 13.37
C ALA A 2 49.84 -26.54 13.80
N VAL A 3 48.57 -26.24 13.55
CA VAL A 3 47.88 -25.09 14.15
C VAL A 3 46.75 -25.64 15.03
N ARG A 4 46.87 -25.32 16.32
CA ARG A 4 45.94 -25.68 17.39
C ARG A 4 44.66 -24.85 17.26
N LEU A 5 43.51 -25.52 17.36
CA LEU A 5 42.23 -24.89 17.70
C LEU A 5 41.90 -25.21 19.16
N THR A 6 41.71 -24.17 19.96
CA THR A 6 41.22 -24.24 21.34
C THR A 6 39.69 -24.16 21.37
N PRO A 7 38.99 -24.94 22.22
CA PRO A 7 37.54 -24.85 22.39
C PRO A 7 37.14 -23.99 23.61
N ARG A 8 36.01 -23.29 23.50
CA ARG A 8 35.17 -22.82 24.62
C ARG A 8 33.72 -22.88 24.13
N ALA A 9 32.90 -23.84 24.54
CA ALA A 9 32.24 -24.04 25.83
C ALA A 9 31.10 -23.05 26.12
N GLY A 10 29.87 -23.54 25.90
CA GLY A 10 28.75 -23.38 26.83
C GLY A 10 27.75 -22.27 26.56
N MET A 11 26.53 -22.63 26.15
CA MET A 11 25.31 -22.10 26.78
C MET A 11 24.06 -22.96 26.48
N GLY A 12 23.47 -23.41 27.58
CA GLY A 12 22.05 -23.74 27.85
C GLY A 12 21.13 -24.22 26.73
N ARG A 13 20.80 -25.51 26.77
CA ARG A 13 19.51 -26.01 26.27
C ARG A 13 18.45 -25.79 27.35
N SER A 14 17.44 -24.98 27.06
CA SER A 14 16.16 -25.00 27.78
C SER A 14 15.08 -25.56 26.86
N SER A 15 14.62 -26.74 27.25
CA SER A 15 13.46 -27.47 26.75
C SER A 15 12.16 -26.69 26.93
N LEU A 16 11.32 -26.62 25.89
CA LEU A 16 9.86 -26.58 26.04
C LEU A 16 9.20 -27.48 24.98
N PRO A 17 8.11 -28.20 25.31
CA PRO A 17 7.61 -29.31 24.51
C PRO A 17 6.41 -28.95 23.62
N GLY A 18 6.35 -29.64 22.48
CA GLY A 18 5.19 -30.24 21.83
C GLY A 18 3.82 -29.55 21.90
N CYS A 19 3.41 -28.96 20.76
CA CYS A 19 2.00 -28.79 20.41
C CYS A 19 1.63 -29.75 19.29
N PHE A 20 0.88 -30.80 19.62
CA PHE A 20 -0.01 -31.51 18.70
C PHE A 20 -1.17 -32.10 19.52
N VAL A 21 -2.40 -31.74 19.16
CA VAL A 21 -3.52 -32.65 18.82
C VAL A 21 -4.83 -31.86 18.84
N CYS A 22 -5.49 -31.92 17.68
CA CYS A 22 -6.85 -31.48 17.42
C CYS A 22 -7.85 -32.44 18.09
N GLY A 23 -8.84 -31.94 18.82
CA GLY A 23 -9.88 -32.75 19.47
C GLY A 23 -11.22 -32.03 19.53
N ARG A 24 -12.27 -32.72 19.07
CA ARG A 24 -13.66 -32.26 18.89
C ARG A 24 -14.49 -32.20 20.19
N ARG A 25 -15.56 -31.39 20.12
CA ARG A 25 -16.93 -31.52 20.70
C ARG A 25 -17.09 -32.05 22.13
N ALA A 26 -17.81 -31.27 22.95
CA ALA A 26 -19.18 -31.51 23.47
C ALA A 26 -19.32 -30.92 24.88
N GLY A 27 -20.53 -30.45 25.22
CA GLY A 27 -20.94 -30.29 26.62
C GLY A 27 -21.75 -29.03 26.92
N LEU A 28 -23.06 -29.11 26.66
CA LEU A 28 -24.07 -28.34 27.37
C LEU A 28 -24.13 -28.82 28.82
N ALA A 29 -24.09 -27.92 29.79
CA ALA A 29 -24.64 -28.13 31.13
C ALA A 29 -24.95 -26.77 31.74
N GLY A 30 -26.23 -26.56 32.08
CA GLY A 30 -26.70 -25.38 32.80
C GLY A 30 -26.38 -25.47 34.29
N VAL A 31 -26.38 -24.30 34.93
CA VAL A 31 -26.56 -24.17 36.37
C VAL A 31 -27.49 -22.97 36.59
N SER A 32 -28.64 -23.29 37.18
CA SER A 32 -29.62 -22.42 37.80
C SER A 32 -29.17 -21.97 39.18
N ASP A 33 -29.45 -20.72 39.58
CA ASP A 33 -29.84 -20.37 40.96
C ASP A 33 -30.35 -18.90 41.05
N PRO A 34 -30.94 -18.43 42.18
CA PRO A 34 -32.36 -18.08 42.22
C PRO A 34 -32.64 -16.62 42.65
N ALA A 35 -33.93 -16.37 42.87
CA ALA A 35 -34.62 -15.10 43.04
C ALA A 35 -34.33 -14.27 44.31
N ASN A 36 -34.90 -13.04 44.26
CA ASN A 36 -35.54 -12.23 45.32
C ASN A 36 -34.71 -11.08 45.96
N PRO A 37 -35.34 -10.04 46.58
CA PRO A 37 -36.42 -9.13 46.09
C PRO A 37 -36.26 -7.63 46.51
N GLU A 38 -37.24 -6.79 46.11
CA GLU A 38 -37.72 -5.53 46.76
C GLU A 38 -36.78 -4.29 46.72
N ASN A 39 -37.17 -3.03 46.47
CA ASN A 39 -38.40 -2.25 46.71
C ASN A 39 -38.31 -0.86 45.96
N PRO A 40 -39.16 0.18 46.16
CA PRO A 40 -40.31 0.57 45.30
C PRO A 40 -40.32 2.03 44.76
N ALA A 41 -41.30 2.31 43.87
CA ALA A 41 -42.06 3.56 43.62
C ALA A 41 -41.26 4.83 43.19
N ASN A 42 -41.64 5.70 42.23
CA ASN A 42 -42.90 6.12 41.60
C ASN A 42 -42.53 7.13 40.45
N PRO A 43 -43.45 7.86 39.78
CA PRO A 43 -44.37 7.48 38.71
C PRO A 43 -44.18 8.26 37.37
N ALA A 44 -44.97 7.84 36.38
CA ALA A 44 -45.63 8.64 35.33
C ALA A 44 -44.77 9.37 34.27
N GLY A 45 -44.94 8.91 33.03
CA GLY A 45 -44.46 9.56 31.81
C GLY A 45 -44.77 8.67 30.62
N GLU A 46 -46.05 8.53 30.30
CA GLU A 46 -46.55 7.87 29.09
C GLU A 46 -46.12 8.68 27.86
N ASP A 47 -45.37 8.07 26.95
CA ASP A 47 -45.49 8.36 25.52
C ASP A 47 -45.26 7.07 24.73
N GLU A 48 -46.35 6.67 24.09
CA GLU A 48 -46.58 5.43 23.39
C GLU A 48 -45.91 5.47 22.00
N ILE A 49 -44.79 4.77 21.82
CA ILE A 49 -44.26 4.45 20.49
C ILE A 49 -44.18 2.94 20.33
N ARG A 50 -45.14 2.41 19.57
CA ARG A 50 -45.24 1.00 19.17
C ARG A 50 -44.07 0.61 18.24
N PRO A 51 -43.35 -0.50 18.50
CA PRO A 51 -42.53 -1.12 17.48
C PRO A 51 -43.37 -2.12 16.66
N VAL A 52 -43.50 -1.84 15.35
CA VAL A 52 -44.00 -2.79 14.37
C VAL A 52 -42.97 -3.90 14.19
N GLY A 53 -43.22 -5.04 14.81
CA GLY A 53 -42.47 -6.28 14.58
C GLY A 53 -42.73 -6.79 13.16
N THR A 54 -41.75 -6.61 12.27
CA THR A 54 -41.79 -7.23 10.94
C THR A 54 -41.15 -8.61 11.03
N LEU A 55 -41.99 -9.64 11.13
CA LEU A 55 -41.63 -11.05 10.95
C LEU A 55 -41.19 -11.29 9.50
N LEU A 56 -39.88 -11.32 9.26
CA LEU A 56 -39.33 -11.85 8.01
C LEU A 56 -39.52 -13.38 7.98
N ARG A 57 -40.59 -13.82 7.32
CA ARG A 57 -40.77 -15.19 6.84
C ARG A 57 -39.59 -15.54 5.93
N ARG A 58 -38.91 -16.65 6.24
CA ARG A 58 -38.01 -17.34 5.30
C ARG A 58 -38.81 -17.78 4.06
N PRO A 59 -38.37 -17.47 2.83
CA PRO A 59 -38.95 -18.11 1.66
C PRO A 59 -38.50 -19.56 1.59
N SER A 60 -39.48 -20.44 1.45
CA SER A 60 -39.36 -21.85 1.11
C SER A 60 -38.66 -22.03 -0.25
N VAL A 61 -37.69 -22.93 -0.29
CA VAL A 61 -36.98 -23.40 -1.50
C VAL A 61 -37.97 -24.11 -2.43
N PRO A 62 -38.12 -23.68 -3.70
CA PRO A 62 -38.81 -24.49 -4.70
C PRO A 62 -37.83 -25.54 -5.26
N THR A 63 -38.24 -26.80 -5.12
CA THR A 63 -37.65 -27.98 -5.76
C THR A 63 -37.88 -27.98 -7.27
N LYS A 64 -36.83 -28.33 -8.02
CA LYS A 64 -36.80 -28.90 -9.37
C LYS A 64 -37.74 -28.30 -10.42
N ALA A 65 -37.17 -27.51 -11.32
CA ALA A 65 -37.68 -27.33 -12.68
C ALA A 65 -36.53 -27.36 -13.69
N ASP A 66 -36.88 -27.67 -14.93
CA ASP A 66 -36.11 -28.33 -15.98
C ASP A 66 -34.81 -27.67 -16.46
N LYS A 67 -33.90 -28.55 -16.89
CA LYS A 67 -32.61 -28.26 -17.51
C LYS A 67 -32.84 -27.74 -18.95
N PRO A 68 -32.41 -26.52 -19.31
CA PRO A 68 -32.47 -26.06 -20.70
C PRO A 68 -31.41 -26.79 -21.57
N PRO A 69 -31.68 -26.97 -22.88
CA PRO A 69 -30.79 -27.67 -23.79
C PRO A 69 -29.49 -26.89 -24.03
N ALA A 70 -28.41 -27.64 -24.26
CA ALA A 70 -27.07 -27.12 -24.52
C ALA A 70 -27.03 -26.26 -25.79
N PRO A 71 -26.26 -25.16 -25.83
CA PRO A 71 -26.04 -24.41 -27.05
C PRO A 71 -25.18 -25.21 -28.03
N ALA A 72 -25.57 -25.12 -29.30
CA ALA A 72 -24.93 -25.74 -30.45
C ALA A 72 -23.46 -25.34 -30.59
N SER A 73 -22.63 -26.30 -31.01
CA SER A 73 -21.21 -26.15 -31.32
C SER A 73 -20.98 -25.08 -32.39
N PRO A 74 -19.91 -24.26 -32.28
CA PRO A 74 -19.55 -23.37 -33.36
C PRO A 74 -18.86 -24.14 -34.50
N VAL A 75 -19.20 -23.66 -35.69
CA VAL A 75 -18.82 -24.07 -37.03
C VAL A 75 -17.31 -24.05 -37.24
N GLU A 76 -16.85 -25.01 -38.05
CA GLU A 76 -15.51 -25.16 -38.60
C GLU A 76 -14.94 -23.84 -39.15
N ALA A 77 -13.79 -23.41 -38.63
CA ALA A 77 -12.96 -22.42 -39.28
C ALA A 77 -12.13 -23.13 -40.36
N THR A 78 -12.44 -22.83 -41.62
CA THR A 78 -11.65 -23.18 -42.79
C THR A 78 -10.27 -22.50 -42.70
N ALA A 79 -9.23 -23.31 -42.88
CA ALA A 79 -7.88 -22.85 -43.15
C ALA A 79 -7.86 -22.07 -44.47
N VAL A 80 -7.29 -20.86 -44.45
CA VAL A 80 -6.86 -20.16 -45.65
C VAL A 80 -5.35 -20.10 -45.60
N GLU A 81 -4.76 -20.74 -46.62
CA GLU A 81 -3.35 -20.86 -46.89
C GLU A 81 -2.73 -19.51 -47.29
N ASP A 82 -1.44 -19.43 -46.95
CA ASP A 82 -0.35 -18.65 -47.55
C ASP A 82 -0.66 -17.76 -48.74
N ASN A 83 -0.24 -16.49 -48.63
CA ASN A 83 0.48 -15.81 -49.70
C ASN A 83 1.39 -14.72 -49.10
N ALA A 84 2.68 -15.04 -49.05
CA ALA A 84 3.76 -14.09 -48.86
C ALA A 84 4.23 -13.62 -50.23
N GLU A 85 3.94 -12.37 -50.60
CA GLU A 85 4.57 -11.71 -51.74
C GLU A 85 5.21 -10.38 -51.29
N GLU A 86 6.53 -10.36 -51.49
CA GLU A 86 7.36 -9.26 -51.97
C GLU A 86 7.30 -7.87 -51.32
N ALA A 87 8.44 -7.54 -50.70
CA ALA A 87 8.86 -6.18 -50.40
C ALA A 87 9.20 -5.40 -51.68
N PRO A 88 9.06 -4.06 -51.66
CA PRO A 88 9.97 -3.20 -52.38
C PRO A 88 10.76 -2.30 -51.43
N THR A 89 12.07 -2.37 -51.61
CA THR A 89 13.10 -1.45 -51.14
C THR A 89 12.81 -0.02 -51.60
N GLY A 90 12.56 0.88 -50.64
CA GLY A 90 12.43 2.32 -50.85
C GLY A 90 13.54 3.10 -50.16
N LEU A 91 14.45 3.64 -50.97
CA LEU A 91 15.51 4.61 -50.63
C LEU A 91 14.95 6.00 -50.23
N ARG A 92 15.77 6.74 -49.46
CA ARG A 92 15.73 8.19 -49.11
C ARG A 92 14.92 8.56 -47.86
N ALA A 93 15.31 9.51 -47.01
CA ALA A 93 16.34 10.56 -47.07
C ALA A 93 16.89 10.86 -45.67
N ALA A 94 18.14 11.33 -45.61
CA ALA A 94 18.76 11.89 -44.41
C ALA A 94 18.12 13.25 -44.04
N PRO A 95 17.95 13.56 -42.75
CA PRO A 95 17.52 14.89 -42.31
C PRO A 95 18.69 15.91 -42.38
N PRO A 96 18.42 17.19 -42.67
CA PRO A 96 19.45 18.21 -42.78
C PRO A 96 19.83 18.80 -41.42
N GLY A 97 21.14 19.01 -41.24
CA GLY A 97 21.75 20.20 -40.62
C GLY A 97 21.35 20.56 -39.20
N ALA A 98 22.09 20.03 -38.22
CA ALA A 98 22.27 20.72 -36.94
C ALA A 98 23.28 21.86 -37.14
N GLN A 99 22.82 23.11 -37.00
CA GLN A 99 23.70 24.27 -36.83
C GLN A 99 24.13 24.34 -35.36
N GLU A 100 25.43 24.25 -35.14
CA GLU A 100 26.09 24.64 -33.89
C GLU A 100 25.99 26.16 -33.74
N PRO A 101 25.58 26.69 -32.57
CA PRO A 101 25.81 28.08 -32.24
C PRO A 101 27.19 28.26 -31.59
N ASP A 102 27.86 29.30 -32.08
CA ASP A 102 29.17 29.80 -31.73
C ASP A 102 29.46 29.89 -30.23
N ASP A 103 30.68 29.47 -29.89
CA ASP A 103 31.40 29.79 -28.66
C ASP A 103 31.61 31.31 -28.55
N ALA A 104 30.96 31.92 -27.55
CA ALA A 104 31.27 33.27 -27.13
C ALA A 104 31.85 33.26 -25.71
N ASP A 105 33.13 33.63 -25.63
CA ASP A 105 33.91 33.93 -24.44
C ASP A 105 33.15 34.74 -23.39
N ALA A 106 32.91 34.14 -22.21
CA ALA A 106 32.54 34.84 -20.99
C ALA A 106 33.58 34.58 -19.91
N ALA A 107 34.29 35.64 -19.52
CA ALA A 107 35.29 35.65 -18.47
C ALA A 107 34.74 35.19 -17.11
N PRO A 108 35.54 34.52 -16.26
CA PRO A 108 35.10 34.06 -14.95
C PRO A 108 34.99 35.24 -13.96
N ALA A 109 33.82 35.40 -13.36
CA ALA A 109 33.61 36.30 -12.24
C ALA A 109 34.41 35.83 -11.00
N PRO A 110 34.98 36.75 -10.19
CA PRO A 110 35.81 36.39 -9.05
C PRO A 110 34.96 36.01 -7.83
N GLY A 111 35.24 34.82 -7.28
CA GLY A 111 35.35 34.62 -5.83
C GLY A 111 34.09 34.74 -4.97
N LEU A 112 33.09 33.88 -5.18
CA LEU A 112 32.19 33.48 -4.10
C LEU A 112 32.93 32.46 -3.22
N MET A 113 33.37 32.92 -2.04
CA MET A 113 33.94 32.05 -1.02
C MET A 113 32.96 30.93 -0.71
N ALA A 114 33.31 29.71 -1.11
CA ALA A 114 32.67 28.50 -0.66
C ALA A 114 32.81 28.45 0.87
N GLN A 115 31.74 28.78 1.60
CA GLN A 115 31.58 28.29 2.95
C GLN A 115 31.60 26.78 2.86
N THR A 116 32.71 26.18 3.29
CA THR A 116 32.82 24.74 3.44
C THR A 116 31.83 24.33 4.51
N ASP A 117 30.69 23.82 4.07
CA ASP A 117 29.62 23.23 4.89
C ASP A 117 30.18 22.01 5.63
N SER A 118 30.91 22.24 6.72
CA SER A 118 31.45 21.19 7.59
C SER A 118 30.37 20.47 8.40
N GLY A 119 29.09 20.77 8.19
CA GLY A 119 27.95 20.22 8.93
C GLY A 119 27.33 18.94 8.34
N ALA A 120 27.84 18.41 7.22
CA ALA A 120 27.22 17.25 6.56
C ALA A 120 27.47 15.90 7.28
N GLY A 121 28.47 15.81 8.16
CA GLY A 121 28.90 14.54 8.76
C GLY A 121 27.96 13.94 9.82
N ASP A 122 27.13 14.77 10.46
CA ASP A 122 26.39 14.36 11.67
C ASP A 122 24.92 13.99 11.42
N ALA A 123 24.40 14.20 10.22
CA ALA A 123 22.97 13.99 9.91
C ALA A 123 22.47 12.55 10.16
N PRO A 124 23.20 11.47 9.79
CA PRO A 124 22.73 10.11 10.03
C PRO A 124 22.62 9.78 11.55
N GLN A 125 23.57 10.28 12.34
CA GLN A 125 23.56 10.09 13.78
C GLN A 125 22.45 10.93 14.44
N ALA A 126 22.23 12.16 13.96
CA ALA A 126 21.15 13.01 14.41
C ALA A 126 19.78 12.35 14.20
N LEU A 127 19.50 11.80 13.01
CA LEU A 127 18.26 11.06 12.75
C LEU A 127 18.10 9.87 13.71
N SER A 128 19.14 9.05 13.86
CA SER A 128 19.09 7.85 14.71
C SER A 128 18.78 8.22 16.17
N ASN A 129 19.39 9.30 16.67
CA ASN A 129 19.15 9.81 18.02
C ASN A 129 17.72 10.33 18.17
N SER A 130 17.23 11.13 17.22
CA SER A 130 15.86 11.67 17.26
C SER A 130 14.79 10.56 17.20
N LEU A 131 15.02 9.51 16.40
CA LEU A 131 14.11 8.35 16.36
C LEU A 131 14.13 7.56 17.68
N ALA A 132 15.30 7.39 18.28
CA ALA A 132 15.41 6.73 19.59
C ALA A 132 14.70 7.53 20.70
N GLU A 133 14.83 8.86 20.69
CA GLU A 133 14.12 9.75 21.61
C GLU A 133 12.59 9.69 21.40
N LEU A 134 12.15 9.81 20.15
CA LEU A 134 10.74 9.69 19.76
C LEU A 134 10.14 8.38 20.28
N ARG A 135 10.83 7.25 20.03
CA ARG A 135 10.41 5.93 20.52
C ARG A 135 10.29 5.92 22.04
N ARG A 136 11.34 6.32 22.75
CA ARG A 136 11.36 6.36 24.23
C ARG A 136 10.19 7.17 24.79
N HIS A 137 9.94 8.36 24.24
CA HIS A 137 8.85 9.23 24.68
C HIS A 137 7.46 8.66 24.35
N CYS A 138 7.28 8.12 23.14
CA CYS A 138 6.02 7.50 22.74
C CYS A 138 5.66 6.33 23.66
N PHE A 139 6.60 5.42 23.94
CA PHE A 139 6.37 4.29 24.84
C PHE A 139 5.99 4.74 26.25
N ALA A 140 6.77 5.66 26.85
CA ALA A 140 6.48 6.18 28.19
C ALA A 140 5.10 6.85 28.28
N ALA A 141 4.72 7.63 27.26
CA ALA A 141 3.41 8.29 27.22
C ALA A 141 2.27 7.28 27.03
N THR A 142 2.44 6.27 26.16
CA THR A 142 1.41 5.23 25.98
C THR A 142 1.20 4.40 27.23
N GLU A 143 2.26 4.04 27.96
CA GLU A 143 2.18 3.34 29.25
C GLU A 143 1.44 4.17 30.29
N ALA A 144 1.80 5.45 30.44
CA ALA A 144 1.14 6.38 31.36
C ALA A 144 -0.37 6.55 31.07
N GLN A 145 -0.80 6.31 29.83
CA GLN A 145 -2.18 6.45 29.38
C GLN A 145 -2.97 5.15 29.33
N GLY A 146 -2.37 4.03 29.73
CA GLY A 146 -2.99 2.70 29.66
C GLY A 146 -3.23 2.22 28.22
N LEU A 147 -2.51 2.77 27.24
CA LEU A 147 -2.50 2.28 25.87
C LEU A 147 -1.55 1.10 25.75
N GLN A 148 -1.77 0.23 24.74
CA GLN A 148 -0.90 -0.92 24.55
C GLN A 148 0.42 -0.48 23.90
N GLY A 149 1.54 -0.89 24.49
CA GLY A 149 2.88 -0.64 23.93
C GLY A 149 3.06 -1.20 22.50
N ALA A 150 2.24 -2.18 22.09
CA ALA A 150 2.23 -2.69 20.72
C ALA A 150 1.80 -1.63 19.69
N GLN A 151 0.89 -0.70 20.05
CA GLN A 151 0.48 0.42 19.18
C GLN A 151 1.66 1.38 18.98
N ALA A 152 2.34 1.76 20.08
CA ALA A 152 3.52 2.62 20.04
C ALA A 152 4.65 2.01 19.20
N SER A 153 4.94 0.71 19.41
CA SER A 153 5.94 -0.02 18.64
C SER A 153 5.65 0.08 17.15
N ALA A 154 4.45 -0.31 16.73
CA ALA A 154 4.13 -0.39 15.32
C ALA A 154 4.10 0.99 14.63
N ALA A 155 3.71 2.03 15.36
CA ALA A 155 3.76 3.40 14.87
C ALA A 155 5.21 3.91 14.72
N CYS A 156 6.10 3.62 15.68
CA CYS A 156 7.53 3.92 15.56
C CYS A 156 8.19 3.11 14.44
N ASP A 157 7.85 1.82 14.30
CA ASP A 157 8.40 0.95 13.27
C ASP A 157 8.04 1.44 11.86
N LEU A 158 6.86 2.04 11.69
CA LEU A 158 6.46 2.67 10.43
C LEU A 158 7.29 3.92 10.11
N VAL A 159 7.53 4.79 11.10
CA VAL A 159 8.36 6.00 10.96
C VAL A 159 9.81 5.62 10.65
N ASP A 160 10.36 4.66 11.38
CA ASP A 160 11.71 4.13 11.19
C ASP A 160 11.87 3.52 9.80
N ALA A 161 10.92 2.67 9.38
CA ALA A 161 10.92 2.03 8.06
C ALA A 161 11.05 3.04 6.92
N LEU A 162 10.32 4.15 7.00
CA LEU A 162 10.35 5.22 6.01
C LEU A 162 11.67 6.01 6.07
N LEU A 163 12.00 6.60 7.22
CA LEU A 163 13.07 7.58 7.35
C LEU A 163 14.47 6.95 7.28
N LEU A 164 14.67 5.79 7.91
CA LEU A 164 15.92 5.04 7.76
C LEU A 164 16.07 4.51 6.34
N GLY A 165 14.95 4.29 5.64
CA GLY A 165 14.95 3.93 4.23
C GLY A 165 15.47 5.05 3.33
N VAL A 166 15.02 6.29 3.57
CA VAL A 166 15.55 7.48 2.89
C VAL A 166 17.04 7.63 3.18
N GLN A 167 17.44 7.58 4.46
CA GLN A 167 18.84 7.69 4.88
C GLN A 167 19.74 6.62 4.23
N ARG A 168 19.23 5.41 4.03
CA ARG A 168 19.99 4.31 3.39
C ARG A 168 20.23 4.57 1.90
N HIS A 169 19.20 5.00 1.18
CA HIS A 169 19.28 5.21 -0.26
C HIS A 169 19.91 6.54 -0.65
N LEU A 170 19.65 7.58 0.14
CA LEU A 170 20.07 8.95 -0.10
C LEU A 170 20.75 9.51 1.17
N PRO A 171 21.99 9.09 1.49
CA PRO A 171 22.62 9.42 2.78
C PRO A 171 22.79 10.90 3.08
N ASN A 172 22.79 11.74 2.04
CA ASN A 172 22.99 13.19 2.12
C ASN A 172 21.68 13.99 1.95
N ALA A 173 20.55 13.31 1.74
CA ALA A 173 19.27 13.97 1.53
C ALA A 173 18.71 14.57 2.82
N ILE A 174 19.00 13.99 3.99
CA ILE A 174 18.52 14.51 5.28
C ILE A 174 19.46 15.62 5.75
N LEU A 175 18.91 16.83 5.87
CA LEU A 175 19.62 18.00 6.36
C LEU A 175 19.56 18.08 7.88
N ASN A 176 18.37 17.84 8.45
CA ASN A 176 18.14 17.90 9.89
C ASN A 176 17.02 16.94 10.29
N ALA A 177 17.13 16.37 11.49
CA ALA A 177 16.08 15.64 12.17
C ALA A 177 16.00 16.16 13.61
N GLU A 178 14.83 16.65 14.00
CA GLU A 178 14.62 17.29 15.30
C GLU A 178 13.46 16.60 16.02
N PHE A 179 13.74 16.03 17.19
CA PHE A 179 12.71 15.57 18.11
C PHE A 179 12.19 16.73 18.97
N ARG A 180 10.87 16.80 19.18
CA ARG A 180 10.21 17.79 20.03
C ARG A 180 9.25 17.11 21.00
N SER A 181 9.29 17.54 22.25
CA SER A 181 8.31 17.15 23.27
C SER A 181 7.23 18.22 23.37
N GLU A 182 5.97 17.86 23.11
CA GLU A 182 4.88 18.84 22.84
C GLU A 182 3.71 18.75 23.84
N GLY A 183 4.03 18.55 25.13
CA GLY A 183 3.05 18.61 26.23
C GLY A 183 2.12 17.40 26.33
N GLU A 184 1.01 17.54 27.07
CA GLU A 184 0.13 16.40 27.40
C GLU A 184 -0.68 15.86 26.21
N ALA A 185 -0.98 16.72 25.22
CA ALA A 185 -1.78 16.34 24.06
C ALA A 185 -0.95 15.63 22.97
N CYS A 186 0.36 15.86 22.93
CA CYS A 186 1.28 15.33 21.92
C CYS A 186 2.48 14.69 22.61
N PHE A 187 2.56 13.36 22.53
CA PHE A 187 3.55 12.54 23.24
C PHE A 187 4.98 12.85 22.80
N GLY A 188 5.11 13.32 21.57
CA GLY A 188 6.35 13.70 20.92
C GLY A 188 6.12 13.84 19.43
N SER A 189 6.96 14.65 18.81
CA SER A 189 7.01 14.79 17.36
C SER A 189 8.45 14.70 16.86
N ILE A 190 8.62 14.27 15.62
CA ILE A 190 9.87 14.41 14.89
C ILE A 190 9.60 15.20 13.61
N VAL A 191 10.47 16.18 13.34
CA VAL A 191 10.46 16.97 12.11
C VAL A 191 11.75 16.68 11.36
N VAL A 192 11.62 16.22 10.11
CA VAL A 192 12.75 15.92 9.23
C VAL A 192 12.74 16.90 8.08
N ARG A 193 13.87 17.58 7.86
CA ARG A 193 14.08 18.48 6.73
C ARG A 193 15.06 17.83 5.76
N PHE A 194 14.68 17.80 4.50
CA PHE A 194 15.54 17.35 3.42
C PHE A 194 16.30 18.53 2.79
N ARG A 195 17.52 18.27 2.33
CA ARG A 195 18.38 19.23 1.62
C ARG A 195 17.70 19.70 0.34
N HIS A 196 17.17 18.76 -0.42
CA HIS A 196 16.36 18.96 -1.61
C HIS A 196 15.00 18.30 -1.40
N GLY A 197 13.96 18.87 -2.02
CA GLY A 197 12.62 18.32 -1.94
C GLY A 197 11.82 18.74 -3.18
N PRO A 198 10.83 17.94 -3.60
CA PRO A 198 10.38 16.68 -2.98
C PRO A 198 11.35 15.50 -3.17
N LEU A 199 11.26 14.49 -2.30
CA LEU A 199 11.87 13.17 -2.55
C LEU A 199 10.84 12.21 -3.11
N ILE A 200 11.20 11.41 -4.10
CA ILE A 200 10.30 10.45 -4.75
C ILE A 200 10.69 9.02 -4.40
N GLY A 201 9.74 8.27 -3.87
CA GLY A 201 9.87 6.85 -3.56
C GLY A 201 9.06 6.00 -4.56
N GLU A 202 9.75 5.31 -5.45
CA GLU A 202 9.11 4.39 -6.40
C GLU A 202 8.77 3.06 -5.70
N PHE A 203 7.50 2.64 -5.74
CA PHE A 203 7.16 1.29 -5.31
C PHE A 203 7.66 0.24 -6.32
N ALA A 204 8.21 -0.84 -5.81
CA ALA A 204 8.56 -2.00 -6.61
C ALA A 204 7.35 -2.52 -7.39
N THR A 205 7.54 -2.88 -8.66
CA THR A 205 6.45 -3.27 -9.58
C THR A 205 5.65 -4.47 -9.04
N ARG A 206 6.31 -5.40 -8.36
CA ARG A 206 5.63 -6.57 -7.75
C ARG A 206 4.73 -6.22 -6.57
N SER A 207 4.89 -5.03 -5.97
CA SER A 207 3.96 -4.48 -4.98
C SER A 207 2.65 -4.02 -5.59
N ARG A 208 2.59 -3.84 -6.92
CA ARG A 208 1.37 -3.51 -7.68
C ARG A 208 0.66 -2.28 -7.15
N GLN A 209 1.46 -1.30 -6.71
CA GLN A 209 0.95 0.01 -6.31
C GLN A 209 0.95 0.92 -7.53
N PRO A 210 -0.21 1.46 -7.94
CA PRO A 210 -0.33 2.40 -9.06
C PRO A 210 0.04 3.84 -8.66
N CYS A 211 0.91 4.00 -7.67
CA CYS A 211 1.32 5.29 -7.14
C CYS A 211 2.83 5.31 -6.88
N GLN A 212 3.34 6.49 -6.59
CA GLN A 212 4.67 6.74 -6.04
C GLN A 212 4.53 7.47 -4.71
N LEU A 213 5.50 7.31 -3.84
CA LEU A 213 5.63 8.10 -2.61
C LEU A 213 6.24 9.45 -2.96
N ARG A 214 5.74 10.49 -2.33
CA ARG A 214 6.34 11.81 -2.36
C ARG A 214 6.47 12.32 -0.93
N LEU A 215 7.69 12.67 -0.56
CA LEU A 215 7.97 13.37 0.69
C LEU A 215 8.30 14.83 0.36
N GLU A 216 7.56 15.75 0.95
CA GLU A 216 7.85 17.18 0.84
C GLU A 216 9.19 17.52 1.48
N ARG A 217 9.71 18.72 1.21
CA ARG A 217 10.99 19.19 1.76
C ARG A 217 11.06 19.09 3.29
N GLU A 218 9.93 19.26 3.97
CA GLU A 218 9.80 19.03 5.40
C GLU A 218 8.67 18.02 5.64
N VAL A 219 8.97 17.00 6.45
CA VAL A 219 8.01 15.97 6.87
C VAL A 219 7.98 15.95 8.39
N SER A 220 6.78 15.86 8.95
CA SER A 220 6.62 15.74 10.40
C SER A 220 5.73 14.58 10.78
N PHE A 221 6.02 14.03 11.95
CA PHE A 221 5.30 12.92 12.57
C PHE A 221 5.01 13.29 14.02
N ALA A 222 3.75 13.39 14.41
CA ALA A 222 3.35 13.76 15.77
C ALA A 222 2.43 12.69 16.38
N PHE A 223 2.78 12.22 17.58
CA PHE A 223 2.06 11.15 18.26
C PHE A 223 1.03 11.74 19.23
N ARG A 224 -0.22 11.29 19.12
CA ARG A 224 -1.33 11.77 19.94
C ARG A 224 -2.23 10.63 20.38
N ARG A 225 -2.97 10.85 21.46
CA ARG A 225 -4.12 10.02 21.79
C ARG A 225 -5.27 10.36 20.85
N GLY A 226 -5.84 9.37 20.19
CA GLY A 226 -7.08 9.53 19.45
C GLY A 226 -8.27 9.74 20.38
N ALA A 227 -9.34 10.33 19.85
CA ALA A 227 -10.63 10.31 20.53
C ALA A 227 -11.20 8.88 20.50
N ALA A 228 -11.83 8.44 21.59
CA ALA A 228 -12.62 7.21 21.57
C ALA A 228 -13.82 7.41 20.63
N GLY A 229 -13.83 6.68 19.51
CA GLY A 229 -14.91 6.79 18.53
C GLY A 229 -16.16 6.05 19.00
N ALA A 230 -17.34 6.62 18.74
CA ALA A 230 -18.62 5.99 19.08
C ALA A 230 -18.84 4.62 18.38
N ALA A 231 -18.22 4.42 17.22
CA ALA A 231 -18.30 3.17 16.45
C ALA A 231 -17.57 1.99 17.13
N ASP A 232 -16.68 2.28 18.08
CA ASP A 232 -15.82 1.31 18.74
C ASP A 232 -16.12 1.25 20.24
N ALA A 233 -17.40 1.16 20.61
CA ALA A 233 -17.81 1.00 22.00
C ALA A 233 -17.24 -0.31 22.58
N GLY A 234 -16.05 -0.22 23.18
CA GLY A 234 -15.29 -1.34 23.74
C GLY A 234 -13.84 -1.46 23.25
N ALA A 235 -13.49 -0.87 22.10
CA ALA A 235 -12.08 -0.76 21.71
C ALA A 235 -11.49 0.50 22.35
N GLY A 236 -10.29 0.40 22.92
CA GLY A 236 -9.60 1.56 23.49
C GLY A 236 -9.39 2.66 22.44
N ALA A 237 -9.17 3.89 22.90
CA ALA A 237 -8.81 4.99 22.01
C ALA A 237 -7.57 4.61 21.16
N PRO A 238 -7.57 4.88 19.84
CA PRO A 238 -6.41 4.56 19.02
C PRO A 238 -5.22 5.46 19.35
N LEU A 239 -4.01 4.96 19.11
CA LEU A 239 -2.85 5.83 18.98
C LEU A 239 -2.92 6.50 17.60
N VAL A 240 -2.70 7.81 17.53
CA VAL A 240 -2.73 8.56 16.27
C VAL A 240 -1.32 9.07 15.99
N LEU A 241 -0.82 8.78 14.78
CA LEU A 241 0.38 9.38 14.21
C LEU A 241 -0.10 10.41 13.19
N GLU A 242 -0.14 11.69 13.56
CA GLU A 242 -0.37 12.77 12.61
C GLU A 242 0.86 12.93 11.72
N VAL A 243 0.62 13.18 10.44
CA VAL A 243 1.65 13.24 9.41
C VAL A 243 1.47 14.50 8.59
N ALA A 244 2.56 15.22 8.33
CA ALA A 244 2.61 16.29 7.34
C ALA A 244 3.73 16.03 6.34
N GLY A 245 3.52 16.43 5.08
CA GLY A 245 4.52 16.27 4.02
C GLY A 245 4.62 14.88 3.40
N TRP A 246 3.73 13.94 3.74
CA TRP A 246 3.68 12.61 3.11
C TRP A 246 2.52 12.51 2.12
N GLN A 247 2.84 12.28 0.85
CA GLN A 247 1.86 12.05 -0.21
C GLN A 247 2.07 10.71 -0.92
N LEU A 248 0.97 10.18 -1.45
CA LEU A 248 0.94 9.11 -2.45
C LEU A 248 0.42 9.72 -3.74
N GLU A 249 1.25 9.81 -4.77
CA GLU A 249 0.86 10.35 -6.06
C GLU A 249 0.52 9.21 -7.02
N ALA A 250 -0.65 9.26 -7.65
CA ALA A 250 -0.94 8.35 -8.76
C ALA A 250 0.14 8.53 -9.85
N LEU A 251 0.53 7.44 -10.52
CA LEU A 251 1.54 7.54 -11.57
C LEU A 251 1.11 8.57 -12.64
N PRO A 252 2.00 9.43 -13.14
CA PRO A 252 1.64 10.44 -14.14
C PRO A 252 0.97 9.83 -15.39
N GLU A 253 1.43 8.65 -15.82
CA GLU A 253 0.84 7.88 -16.92
C GLU A 253 -0.64 7.55 -16.69
N ILE A 254 -1.03 7.23 -15.45
CA ILE A 254 -2.41 6.90 -15.07
C ILE A 254 -3.30 8.13 -15.15
N VAL A 255 -2.83 9.27 -14.63
CA VAL A 255 -3.58 10.53 -14.65
C VAL A 255 -3.82 10.97 -16.10
N ALA A 256 -2.77 10.98 -16.92
CA ALA A 256 -2.87 11.34 -18.34
C ALA A 256 -3.79 10.38 -19.12
N LEU A 257 -3.65 9.06 -18.89
CA LEU A 257 -4.47 8.07 -19.56
C LEU A 257 -5.95 8.18 -19.16
N ARG A 258 -6.24 8.37 -17.87
CA ARG A 258 -7.62 8.51 -17.38
C ARG A 258 -8.34 9.69 -18.03
N ALA A 259 -7.69 10.85 -18.13
CA ALA A 259 -8.25 12.03 -18.80
C ALA A 259 -8.57 11.71 -20.27
N ARG A 260 -7.57 11.20 -21.01
CA ARG A 260 -7.71 10.90 -22.44
C ARG A 260 -8.77 9.83 -22.75
N LEU A 261 -8.84 8.77 -21.95
CA LEU A 261 -9.81 7.69 -22.18
C LEU A 261 -11.25 8.10 -21.90
N ARG A 262 -11.49 9.01 -20.94
CA ARG A 262 -12.83 9.55 -20.72
C ARG A 262 -13.34 10.24 -21.98
N ASP A 263 -12.52 11.07 -22.60
CA ASP A 263 -12.89 11.77 -23.82
C ASP A 263 -13.04 10.80 -25.00
N ALA A 264 -12.03 9.94 -25.23
CA ALA A 264 -12.01 9.02 -26.36
C ALA A 264 -13.17 8.00 -26.33
N LEU A 265 -13.56 7.52 -25.15
CA LEU A 265 -14.61 6.50 -25.02
C LEU A 265 -16.00 7.11 -24.82
N SER A 266 -16.13 8.39 -24.47
CA SER A 266 -17.43 9.07 -24.31
C SER A 266 -18.27 9.07 -25.58
N ALA A 267 -17.63 9.11 -26.75
CA ALA A 267 -18.30 9.09 -28.05
C ALA A 267 -18.72 7.68 -28.50
N THR A 268 -18.24 6.63 -27.83
CA THR A 268 -18.59 5.24 -28.17
C THR A 268 -19.94 4.87 -27.56
N ALA A 269 -20.68 3.95 -28.20
CA ALA A 269 -21.96 3.47 -27.68
C ALA A 269 -21.83 2.78 -26.30
N GLU A 270 -20.67 2.21 -25.99
CA GLU A 270 -20.41 1.59 -24.69
C GLU A 270 -20.05 2.63 -23.60
N GLY A 271 -19.53 3.80 -23.97
CA GLY A 271 -19.08 4.82 -23.03
C GLY A 271 -17.82 4.44 -22.25
N PHE A 272 -17.47 5.23 -21.22
CA PHE A 272 -16.34 4.97 -20.33
C PHE A 272 -16.71 3.96 -19.23
N ASN A 273 -16.38 2.68 -19.43
CA ASN A 273 -16.68 1.61 -18.48
C ASN A 273 -15.57 0.54 -18.45
N LEU A 274 -15.68 -0.42 -17.51
CA LEU A 274 -14.71 -1.51 -17.33
C LEU A 274 -14.41 -2.28 -18.63
N LYS A 275 -15.44 -2.62 -19.41
CA LYS A 275 -15.33 -3.43 -20.62
C LYS A 275 -14.64 -2.64 -21.74
N SER A 276 -15.11 -1.43 -22.03
CA SER A 276 -14.56 -0.60 -23.10
C SER A 276 -13.12 -0.18 -22.82
N VAL A 277 -12.79 0.16 -21.57
CA VAL A 277 -11.42 0.45 -21.14
C VAL A 277 -10.51 -0.79 -21.22
N GLY A 278 -11.00 -1.95 -20.80
CA GLY A 278 -10.25 -3.21 -20.90
C GLY A 278 -9.95 -3.57 -22.37
N GLY A 279 -10.94 -3.44 -23.25
CA GLY A 279 -10.77 -3.64 -24.69
C GLY A 279 -9.77 -2.66 -25.31
N TRP A 280 -9.88 -1.37 -24.94
CA TRP A 280 -8.94 -0.35 -25.39
C TRP A 280 -7.50 -0.68 -24.99
N TRP A 281 -7.27 -1.04 -23.72
CA TRP A 281 -5.93 -1.36 -23.22
C TRP A 281 -5.27 -2.51 -23.99
N VAL A 282 -6.01 -3.59 -24.24
CA VAL A 282 -5.51 -4.73 -25.01
C VAL A 282 -5.05 -4.33 -26.40
N SER A 283 -5.77 -3.43 -27.07
CA SER A 283 -5.47 -3.02 -28.44
C SER A 283 -4.36 -1.97 -28.57
N HIS A 284 -4.07 -1.19 -27.52
CA HIS A 284 -3.20 -0.01 -27.63
C HIS A 284 -1.93 -0.08 -26.77
N ARG A 285 -1.87 -0.95 -25.74
CA ARG A 285 -0.78 -0.95 -24.76
C ARG A 285 0.62 -1.16 -25.35
N ASP A 286 0.74 -1.94 -26.42
CA ASP A 286 2.06 -2.24 -27.02
C ASP A 286 2.65 -1.04 -27.76
N LEU A 287 1.79 -0.26 -28.42
CA LEU A 287 2.21 0.92 -29.16
C LEU A 287 2.38 2.14 -28.24
N GLU A 288 1.44 2.35 -27.33
CA GLU A 288 1.38 3.58 -26.54
C GLU A 288 2.11 3.51 -25.20
N PHE A 289 2.29 2.30 -24.67
CA PHE A 289 2.91 2.06 -23.37
C PHE A 289 3.97 0.95 -23.49
N PRO A 290 5.06 1.18 -24.24
CA PRO A 290 6.14 0.21 -24.41
C PRO A 290 6.72 -0.16 -23.04
N ALA A 291 7.03 -1.44 -22.84
CA ALA A 291 7.41 -1.99 -21.54
C ALA A 291 8.74 -1.41 -21.01
N GLU A 292 9.59 -0.87 -21.88
CA GLU A 292 10.85 -0.19 -21.59
C GLU A 292 10.61 1.13 -20.84
N ALA A 293 9.62 1.91 -21.29
CA ALA A 293 9.40 3.27 -20.79
C ALA A 293 8.22 3.35 -19.80
N SER A 294 7.23 2.47 -19.90
CA SER A 294 5.99 2.57 -19.13
C SER A 294 6.02 1.74 -17.84
N LYS A 295 5.95 2.42 -16.69
CA LYS A 295 5.77 1.75 -15.38
C LYS A 295 4.38 1.13 -15.30
N LEU A 296 3.36 1.82 -15.82
CA LEU A 296 1.99 1.30 -15.86
C LEU A 296 1.92 -0.03 -16.62
N ARG A 297 2.59 -0.13 -17.78
CA ARG A 297 2.67 -1.36 -18.54
C ARG A 297 3.25 -2.51 -17.71
N ARG A 298 4.39 -2.27 -17.07
CA ARG A 298 5.07 -3.26 -16.22
C ARG A 298 4.22 -3.69 -15.02
N LEU A 299 3.44 -2.77 -14.42
CA LEU A 299 2.47 -3.12 -13.37
C LEU A 299 1.38 -4.06 -13.88
N CYS A 300 0.83 -3.80 -15.06
CA CYS A 300 -0.17 -4.67 -15.69
C CYS A 300 0.40 -6.05 -16.04
N ASP A 301 1.60 -6.11 -16.63
CA ASP A 301 2.23 -7.37 -17.01
C ASP A 301 2.59 -8.20 -15.77
N SER A 302 3.14 -7.55 -14.72
CA SER A 302 3.33 -8.14 -13.39
C SER A 302 2.03 -8.68 -12.81
N PHE A 303 0.90 -8.00 -13.02
CA PHE A 303 -0.40 -8.46 -12.56
C PHE A 303 -0.84 -9.75 -13.27
N GLN A 304 -0.70 -9.78 -14.60
CA GLN A 304 -1.11 -10.88 -15.47
C GLN A 304 -0.36 -12.18 -15.19
N GLU A 305 0.92 -12.11 -14.81
CA GLU A 305 1.75 -13.29 -14.58
C GLU A 305 1.40 -14.14 -13.34
N ILE A 306 0.76 -13.56 -12.32
CA ILE A 306 0.63 -14.27 -11.03
C ILE A 306 -0.30 -15.48 -11.04
N ALA A 307 -1.17 -15.64 -12.06
CA ALA A 307 -2.07 -16.79 -12.08
C ALA A 307 -2.72 -17.10 -13.43
N SER A 308 -2.22 -16.59 -14.56
CA SER A 308 -2.94 -16.65 -15.85
C SER A 308 -4.41 -16.23 -15.69
N LEU A 309 -4.62 -15.10 -15.02
CA LEU A 309 -5.95 -14.64 -14.62
C LEU A 309 -6.86 -14.51 -15.86
N PRO A 310 -8.14 -14.92 -15.78
CA PRO A 310 -9.10 -14.67 -16.85
C PRO A 310 -9.12 -13.18 -17.24
N LEU A 311 -9.34 -12.89 -18.53
CA LEU A 311 -9.32 -11.52 -19.08
C LEU A 311 -10.16 -10.52 -18.27
N TYR A 312 -11.31 -10.97 -17.74
CA TYR A 312 -12.15 -10.16 -16.86
C TYR A 312 -11.40 -9.61 -15.64
N PHE A 313 -10.59 -10.43 -14.95
CA PHE A 313 -9.82 -9.99 -13.79
C PHE A 313 -8.66 -9.10 -14.19
N GLN A 314 -8.07 -9.30 -15.38
CA GLN A 314 -7.04 -8.40 -15.91
C GLN A 314 -7.62 -7.02 -16.18
N ALA A 315 -8.79 -6.95 -16.85
CA ALA A 315 -9.51 -5.70 -17.07
C ALA A 315 -9.88 -5.03 -15.74
N LYS A 316 -10.31 -5.81 -14.75
CA LYS A 316 -10.62 -5.30 -13.39
C LYS A 316 -9.39 -4.75 -12.69
N GLY A 317 -8.25 -5.43 -12.76
CA GLY A 317 -6.98 -4.94 -12.21
C GLY A 317 -6.56 -3.62 -12.86
N PHE A 318 -6.59 -3.56 -14.20
CA PHE A 318 -6.29 -2.34 -14.95
C PHE A 318 -7.26 -1.20 -14.63
N TRP A 319 -8.55 -1.48 -14.53
CA TRP A 319 -9.56 -0.52 -14.11
C TRP A 319 -9.27 0.04 -12.72
N GLY A 320 -8.80 -0.80 -11.79
CA GLY A 320 -8.35 -0.36 -10.46
C GLY A 320 -7.14 0.58 -10.52
N TYR A 321 -6.16 0.28 -11.38
CA TYR A 321 -5.02 1.18 -11.59
C TYR A 321 -5.45 2.52 -12.19
N LEU A 322 -6.33 2.52 -13.19
CA LEU A 322 -6.84 3.74 -13.83
C LEU A 322 -7.55 4.67 -12.82
N HIS A 323 -8.15 4.11 -11.79
CA HIS A 323 -8.86 4.84 -10.73
C HIS A 323 -8.00 5.12 -9.48
N ALA A 324 -6.70 4.86 -9.54
CA ALA A 324 -5.78 5.33 -8.51
C ALA A 324 -5.76 6.87 -8.47
N THR A 325 -5.81 7.45 -7.28
CA THR A 325 -5.84 8.90 -7.08
C THR A 325 -4.70 9.33 -6.16
N SER A 326 -4.21 10.56 -6.37
CA SER A 326 -3.20 11.16 -5.51
C SER A 326 -3.82 11.57 -4.18
N ARG A 327 -3.16 11.23 -3.06
CA ARG A 327 -3.64 11.46 -1.70
C ARG A 327 -2.55 11.96 -0.78
N THR A 328 -2.86 12.93 0.07
CA THR A 328 -2.04 13.22 1.26
C THR A 328 -2.41 12.22 2.36
N ILE A 329 -1.41 11.77 3.11
CA ILE A 329 -1.65 11.03 4.36
C ILE A 329 -1.57 12.03 5.50
N ASP A 330 -2.71 12.32 6.12
CA ASP A 330 -2.78 13.29 7.21
C ASP A 330 -2.56 12.63 8.57
N ALA A 331 -2.93 11.35 8.70
CA ALA A 331 -2.64 10.57 9.90
C ALA A 331 -2.76 9.06 9.69
N PHE A 332 -2.07 8.29 10.52
CA PHE A 332 -2.32 6.88 10.78
C PHE A 332 -2.98 6.70 12.14
N GLU A 333 -3.96 5.80 12.22
CA GLU A 333 -4.61 5.42 13.47
C GLU A 333 -4.34 3.94 13.74
N PHE A 334 -3.78 3.64 14.90
CA PHE A 334 -3.38 2.29 15.32
C PHE A 334 -4.38 1.77 16.34
N HIS A 335 -5.09 0.70 15.98
CA HIS A 335 -6.20 0.13 16.73
C HIS A 335 -5.81 -1.23 17.30
N ASP A 336 -6.12 -1.47 18.57
CA ASP A 336 -6.08 -2.83 19.11
C ASP A 336 -7.34 -3.61 18.69
N ALA A 337 -7.12 -4.74 18.02
CA ALA A 337 -8.15 -5.65 17.56
C ALA A 337 -7.98 -7.03 18.22
N GLY A 338 -8.01 -7.06 19.56
CA GLY A 338 -7.95 -8.29 20.35
C GLY A 338 -6.55 -8.87 20.43
N GLY A 339 -5.55 -8.05 20.77
CA GLY A 339 -4.15 -8.44 20.89
C GLY A 339 -3.38 -8.39 19.57
N ARG A 340 -4.00 -7.87 18.51
CA ARG A 340 -3.34 -7.56 17.24
C ARG A 340 -3.59 -6.09 16.90
N VAL A 341 -2.52 -5.37 16.62
CA VAL A 341 -2.63 -3.98 16.17
C VAL A 341 -2.91 -3.94 14.66
N THR A 342 -3.87 -3.13 14.25
CA THR A 342 -4.17 -2.82 12.84
C THR A 342 -4.11 -1.32 12.60
N ALA A 343 -3.96 -0.89 11.35
CA ALA A 343 -3.96 0.53 11.00
C ALA A 343 -5.09 0.94 10.05
N SER A 344 -5.60 2.15 10.24
CA SER A 344 -6.28 2.94 9.21
C SER A 344 -5.51 4.23 8.94
N ALA A 345 -5.75 4.87 7.80
CA ALA A 345 -5.21 6.19 7.50
C ALA A 345 -6.32 7.19 7.19
N ARG A 346 -6.16 8.41 7.71
CA ARG A 346 -6.93 9.57 7.27
C ARG A 346 -6.19 10.19 6.09
N THR A 347 -6.91 10.33 4.97
CA THR A 347 -6.35 10.84 3.72
C THR A 347 -7.22 11.93 3.14
N ARG A 348 -6.62 12.82 2.36
CA ARG A 348 -7.33 13.78 1.50
C ARG A 348 -6.82 13.66 0.07
N LEU A 349 -7.69 13.93 -0.89
CA LEU A 349 -7.27 14.00 -2.30
C LEU A 349 -6.36 15.20 -2.49
N VAL A 350 -5.28 15.01 -3.25
CA VAL A 350 -4.41 16.11 -3.68
C VAL A 350 -5.15 16.98 -4.70
N ASP A 351 -5.85 16.35 -5.64
CA ASP A 351 -6.71 17.03 -6.60
C ASP A 351 -8.20 16.70 -6.31
N PRO A 352 -9.02 17.67 -5.90
CA PRO A 352 -10.46 17.47 -5.72
C PRO A 352 -11.19 16.99 -6.98
N ALA A 353 -10.69 17.28 -8.19
CA ALA A 353 -11.28 16.81 -9.44
C ALA A 353 -11.25 15.28 -9.58
N ASP A 354 -10.38 14.61 -8.82
CA ASP A 354 -10.29 13.15 -8.76
C ASP A 354 -11.36 12.50 -7.88
N ALA A 355 -12.28 13.26 -7.27
CA ALA A 355 -13.33 12.71 -6.40
C ALA A 355 -14.15 11.59 -7.06
N GLY A 356 -14.51 11.75 -8.34
CA GLY A 356 -15.21 10.70 -9.10
C GLY A 356 -14.37 9.44 -9.30
N ALA A 357 -13.06 9.58 -9.52
CA ALA A 357 -12.18 8.43 -9.64
C ALA A 357 -11.97 7.72 -8.30
N ALA A 358 -11.84 8.51 -7.22
CA ALA A 358 -11.71 8.00 -5.86
C ALA A 358 -12.95 7.19 -5.43
N ALA A 359 -14.16 7.64 -5.78
CA ALA A 359 -15.40 6.92 -5.48
C ALA A 359 -15.47 5.56 -6.19
N VAL A 360 -15.07 5.48 -7.46
CA VAL A 360 -14.99 4.19 -8.19
C VAL A 360 -13.95 3.27 -7.54
N GLY A 361 -12.78 3.81 -7.19
CA GLY A 361 -11.74 3.07 -6.48
C GLY A 361 -12.21 2.53 -5.12
N ALA A 362 -12.98 3.32 -4.36
CA ALA A 362 -13.55 2.92 -3.08
C ALA A 362 -14.56 1.77 -3.23
N GLU A 363 -15.46 1.81 -4.21
CA GLU A 363 -16.40 0.71 -4.47
C GLU A 363 -15.69 -0.58 -4.89
N MET A 364 -14.62 -0.48 -5.69
CA MET A 364 -13.79 -1.65 -6.02
C MET A 364 -13.09 -2.21 -4.79
N CYS A 365 -12.55 -1.33 -3.93
CA CYS A 365 -11.90 -1.71 -2.69
C CYS A 365 -12.89 -2.43 -1.76
N LYS A 366 -14.13 -1.93 -1.67
CA LYS A 366 -15.21 -2.54 -0.91
C LYS A 366 -15.53 -3.95 -1.36
N GLU A 367 -15.73 -4.17 -2.66
CA GLU A 367 -15.96 -5.51 -3.18
C GLU A 367 -14.78 -6.44 -2.87
N MET A 368 -13.56 -5.99 -3.10
CA MET A 368 -12.34 -6.75 -2.81
C MET A 368 -12.23 -7.10 -1.32
N LEU A 369 -12.46 -6.15 -0.42
CA LEU A 369 -12.29 -6.34 1.03
C LEU A 369 -13.41 -7.18 1.65
N GLN A 370 -14.66 -7.00 1.22
CA GLN A 370 -15.79 -7.70 1.81
C GLN A 370 -15.95 -9.13 1.25
N VAL A 371 -15.65 -9.32 -0.03
CA VAL A 371 -15.93 -10.61 -0.71
C VAL A 371 -14.65 -11.44 -0.89
N HIS A 372 -13.51 -10.80 -1.15
CA HIS A 372 -12.34 -11.48 -1.69
C HIS A 372 -11.04 -11.31 -0.89
N ARG A 373 -11.05 -10.64 0.27
CA ARG A 373 -9.83 -10.21 0.98
C ARG A 373 -8.83 -11.33 1.17
N PHE A 374 -9.26 -12.47 1.72
CA PHE A 374 -8.37 -13.60 1.99
C PHE A 374 -7.64 -14.08 0.72
N LEU A 375 -8.36 -14.23 -0.39
CA LEU A 375 -7.78 -14.68 -1.65
C LEU A 375 -6.90 -13.58 -2.26
N ALA A 376 -7.39 -12.34 -2.26
CA ALA A 376 -6.68 -11.20 -2.82
C ALA A 376 -5.34 -10.96 -2.10
N GLU A 377 -5.27 -11.12 -0.77
CA GLU A 377 -4.03 -10.94 -0.01
C GLU A 377 -2.94 -11.94 -0.40
N ARG A 378 -3.29 -13.13 -0.92
CA ARG A 378 -2.30 -14.11 -1.39
C ARG A 378 -1.61 -13.67 -2.68
N PHE A 379 -2.27 -12.84 -3.49
CA PHE A 379 -1.78 -12.43 -4.80
C PHE A 379 -1.27 -10.98 -4.82
N ALA A 380 -1.89 -10.09 -4.06
CA ALA A 380 -1.60 -8.66 -4.04
C ALA A 380 -1.62 -8.12 -2.60
N ALA A 381 -0.84 -8.74 -1.71
CA ALA A 381 -0.81 -8.40 -0.28
C ALA A 381 -0.69 -6.89 -0.02
N SER A 382 0.22 -6.20 -0.73
CA SER A 382 0.42 -4.76 -0.60
C SER A 382 -0.81 -3.96 -1.01
N THR A 383 -1.37 -4.20 -2.19
CA THR A 383 -2.56 -3.48 -2.69
C THR A 383 -3.77 -3.70 -1.80
N VAL A 384 -3.98 -4.94 -1.33
CA VAL A 384 -5.11 -5.25 -0.45
C VAL A 384 -4.96 -4.59 0.91
N ASN A 385 -3.74 -4.54 1.47
CA ASN A 385 -3.49 -3.87 2.73
C ASN A 385 -3.54 -2.35 2.60
N MET A 386 -3.12 -1.77 1.48
CA MET A 386 -3.33 -0.36 1.18
C MET A 386 -4.83 -0.02 1.09
N GLY A 387 -5.62 -0.88 0.43
CA GLY A 387 -7.08 -0.74 0.42
C GLY A 387 -7.70 -0.82 1.82
N ALA A 388 -7.27 -1.78 2.64
CA ALA A 388 -7.71 -1.91 4.03
C ALA A 388 -7.29 -0.71 4.90
N LEU A 389 -6.14 -0.08 4.60
CA LEU A 389 -5.66 1.11 5.28
C LEU A 389 -6.60 2.30 5.05
N PHE A 390 -7.05 2.51 3.81
CA PHE A 390 -7.91 3.65 3.47
C PHE A 390 -9.39 3.41 3.74
N GLU A 391 -9.91 2.24 3.36
CA GLU A 391 -11.36 2.00 3.31
C GLU A 391 -11.81 0.97 4.35
N GLY A 392 -10.91 0.15 4.90
CA GLY A 392 -11.27 -1.02 5.70
C GLY A 392 -12.19 -0.70 6.87
N ARG A 393 -11.83 0.30 7.67
CA ARG A 393 -12.59 0.68 8.87
C ARG A 393 -13.97 1.27 8.55
N ALA A 394 -14.07 2.11 7.52
CA ALA A 394 -15.35 2.65 7.06
C ALA A 394 -16.30 1.54 6.56
N LEU A 395 -15.75 0.42 6.11
CA LEU A 395 -16.49 -0.75 5.62
C LEU A 395 -16.75 -1.82 6.70
N GLY A 396 -16.44 -1.53 7.97
CA GLY A 396 -16.56 -2.49 9.08
C GLY A 396 -15.61 -3.70 8.95
N GLN A 397 -14.52 -3.56 8.19
CA GLN A 397 -13.48 -4.57 8.05
C GLN A 397 -12.29 -4.23 8.97
N PRO A 398 -11.50 -5.25 9.39
CA PRO A 398 -10.25 -4.98 10.09
C PRO A 398 -9.34 -4.06 9.27
N GLY A 399 -8.59 -3.20 9.94
CA GLY A 399 -7.60 -2.34 9.29
C GLY A 399 -6.48 -3.13 8.59
N ALA A 400 -5.50 -2.39 8.09
CA ALA A 400 -4.32 -2.96 7.45
C ALA A 400 -3.43 -3.69 8.46
N ASN A 401 -2.73 -4.71 7.98
CA ASN A 401 -1.67 -5.37 8.72
C ASN A 401 -0.41 -4.48 8.72
N LEU A 402 0.04 -4.11 9.91
CA LEU A 402 1.13 -3.15 10.10
C LEU A 402 2.47 -3.61 9.56
N ALA A 403 2.83 -4.89 9.72
CA ALA A 403 4.07 -5.41 9.16
C ALA A 403 4.09 -5.30 7.63
N LYS A 404 2.95 -5.55 6.98
CA LYS A 404 2.82 -5.39 5.53
C LYS A 404 2.90 -3.92 5.09
N ILE A 405 2.33 -3.00 5.86
CA ILE A 405 2.38 -1.56 5.58
C ILE A 405 3.78 -0.98 5.82
N ALA A 406 4.42 -1.30 6.95
CA ALA A 406 5.78 -0.89 7.24
C ALA A 406 6.75 -1.41 6.17
N LYS A 407 6.62 -2.68 5.77
CA LYS A 407 7.39 -3.27 4.66
C LYS A 407 7.12 -2.59 3.31
N LEU A 408 5.87 -2.18 3.07
CA LEU A 408 5.52 -1.49 1.83
C LEU A 408 6.22 -0.12 1.74
N PHE A 409 6.37 0.58 2.86
CA PHE A 409 7.01 1.89 2.92
C PHE A 409 8.51 1.85 3.25
N SER A 410 9.08 0.68 3.53
CA SER A 410 10.51 0.55 3.79
C SER A 410 11.32 0.52 2.50
N ALA A 411 12.55 1.03 2.58
CA ALA A 411 13.49 1.00 1.47
C ALA A 411 13.93 -0.44 1.13
N ALA A 412 14.00 -0.72 -0.18
CA ALA A 412 14.63 -1.93 -0.68
C ALA A 412 16.10 -2.04 -0.22
N SER A 413 16.62 -3.25 -0.05
CA SER A 413 18.04 -3.51 0.21
C SER A 413 18.75 -4.05 -1.05
N HIS A 414 17.99 -4.63 -1.97
CA HIS A 414 18.43 -5.11 -3.27
C HIS A 414 17.29 -4.96 -4.27
N TRP A 415 17.64 -4.64 -5.50
CA TRP A 415 16.73 -4.54 -6.63
C TRP A 415 17.55 -4.73 -7.91
N GLY A 416 16.86 -4.74 -9.04
CA GLY A 416 17.47 -4.91 -10.34
C GLY A 416 16.51 -5.56 -11.33
N PRO A 417 16.91 -5.55 -12.61
CA PRO A 417 16.17 -6.20 -13.68
C PRO A 417 16.13 -7.71 -13.50
N GLY A 418 15.02 -8.32 -13.94
CA GLY A 418 14.94 -9.77 -14.07
C GLY A 418 15.78 -10.29 -15.24
N PRO A 419 16.00 -11.61 -15.31
CA PRO A 419 16.94 -12.18 -16.27
C PRO A 419 16.40 -12.34 -17.71
N LYS A 420 15.08 -12.21 -17.93
CA LYS A 420 14.43 -12.55 -19.21
C LYS A 420 13.15 -11.75 -19.45
N GLY A 421 12.71 -11.70 -20.71
CA GLY A 421 11.43 -11.13 -21.12
C GLY A 421 11.33 -9.64 -20.75
N TRP A 422 10.11 -9.17 -20.46
CA TRP A 422 9.92 -7.78 -20.02
C TRP A 422 10.52 -7.51 -18.63
N HIS A 423 10.81 -8.53 -17.82
CA HIS A 423 11.43 -8.33 -16.49
C HIS A 423 12.80 -7.68 -16.58
N GLN A 424 13.53 -7.87 -17.68
CA GLN A 424 14.84 -7.23 -17.89
C GLN A 424 14.74 -5.70 -18.08
N LEU A 425 13.52 -5.21 -18.30
CA LEU A 425 13.19 -3.79 -18.49
C LEU A 425 12.68 -3.14 -17.19
N ASP A 426 12.62 -3.91 -16.09
CA ASP A 426 12.10 -3.46 -14.81
C ASP A 426 13.18 -3.52 -13.72
N ASP A 427 13.85 -2.39 -13.47
CA ASP A 427 14.88 -2.28 -12.43
C ASP A 427 14.36 -2.58 -11.01
N THR A 428 13.05 -2.71 -10.82
CA THR A 428 12.44 -3.05 -9.54
C THR A 428 11.98 -4.50 -9.44
N TRP A 429 12.18 -5.32 -10.47
CA TRP A 429 11.65 -6.68 -10.53
C TRP A 429 12.22 -7.60 -9.45
N LEU A 430 13.52 -7.52 -9.22
CA LEU A 430 14.22 -8.31 -8.19
C LEU A 430 14.04 -7.75 -6.76
N CYS A 431 13.20 -6.74 -6.57
CA CYS A 431 12.80 -6.25 -5.26
C CYS A 431 11.78 -7.20 -4.62
N VAL A 432 12.25 -8.40 -4.24
CA VAL A 432 11.46 -9.53 -3.73
C VAL A 432 12.07 -10.06 -2.44
N ASP A 433 11.25 -10.71 -1.62
CA ASP A 433 11.77 -11.37 -0.41
C ASP A 433 12.74 -12.48 -0.77
N ALA A 434 13.85 -12.59 -0.03
CA ALA A 434 14.74 -13.73 -0.15
C ALA A 434 14.04 -14.96 0.43
N LYS A 435 14.17 -16.09 -0.27
CA LYS A 435 13.54 -17.35 0.12
C LYS A 435 14.55 -18.47 0.14
N ASP A 436 14.36 -19.40 1.08
CA ASP A 436 15.10 -20.66 1.09
C ASP A 436 14.61 -21.61 -0.01
N VAL A 437 15.25 -22.78 -0.11
CA VAL A 437 14.90 -23.84 -1.07
C VAL A 437 13.47 -24.39 -0.89
N TRP A 438 12.82 -24.12 0.25
CA TRP A 438 11.44 -24.50 0.55
C TRP A 438 10.44 -23.37 0.28
N GLY A 439 10.91 -22.23 -0.23
CA GLY A 439 10.10 -21.05 -0.49
C GLY A 439 9.69 -20.27 0.75
N ARG A 440 10.31 -20.54 1.92
CA ARG A 440 10.09 -19.77 3.15
C ARG A 440 10.89 -18.48 3.07
N VAL A 441 10.30 -17.38 3.51
CA VAL A 441 10.98 -16.09 3.56
C VAL A 441 12.09 -16.14 4.61
N THR A 442 13.33 -15.92 4.19
CA THR A 442 14.51 -15.84 5.06
C THR A 442 14.91 -14.40 5.36
N GLU A 443 14.63 -13.50 4.42
CA GLU A 443 14.87 -12.07 4.57
C GLU A 443 13.72 -11.30 3.91
N GLU A 444 13.12 -10.40 4.67
CA GLU A 444 12.10 -9.51 4.14
C GLU A 444 12.75 -8.39 3.35
N GLN A 445 12.20 -8.12 2.17
CA GLN A 445 12.65 -7.03 1.33
C GLN A 445 11.67 -5.85 1.42
N GLY A 446 12.20 -4.66 1.66
CA GLY A 446 11.47 -3.41 1.54
C GLY A 446 11.00 -3.15 0.11
N ARG A 447 10.09 -2.21 -0.09
CA ARG A 447 9.38 -2.06 -1.37
C ARG A 447 9.57 -0.71 -2.05
N VAL A 448 10.31 0.21 -1.45
CA VAL A 448 10.52 1.56 -1.97
C VAL A 448 11.94 1.75 -2.47
N LEU A 449 12.10 2.35 -3.65
CA LEU A 449 13.37 2.85 -4.16
C LEU A 449 13.31 4.38 -4.11
N TRP A 450 14.23 5.01 -3.37
CA TRP A 450 14.23 6.46 -3.17
C TRP A 450 15.13 7.13 -4.21
N ARG A 451 14.66 8.23 -4.78
CA ARG A 451 15.37 9.04 -5.76
C ARG A 451 15.16 10.53 -5.43
N GLU A 452 16.16 11.35 -5.73
CA GLU A 452 16.08 12.82 -5.64
C GLU A 452 15.39 13.42 -6.88
#